data_AF-A0A7S1D548-F1
#
_entry.id   AF-A0A7S1D548-F1
#
_cell.length_a   1.000
_cell.length_b   1.000
_cell.length_c   1.000
_cell.angle_alpha   90.00
_cell.angle_beta   90.00
_cell.angle_gamma   90.00
#
_symmetry.space_group_name_H-M   'P 1'
#
loop_
_entity.id
_entity.type
_entity.pdbx_description
1 polymer ?
#
loop_
_entity_poly.entity_id
_entity_poly.type
_entity_poly.pdbx_seq_one_letter_code
_entity_poly.pdbx_strand_id
1 'polypeptide(L)'
;MVMIPSPAVVDRLISMQVLMPKTTTHHSTFVLWLAQWGLVLSAITKAQKRIIHQLKRSHYKELSQATFETQSFPGGLAGSFVLHTLTAQGQVGIKKRPVGNFVQLVRQK
;
A
#
# COMPACT_ATOMS: atom_id res chain seq x y z
N MET A 1 1.83 -13.32 -20.06
CA MET A 1 2.41 -14.30 -19.13
C MET A 1 3.39 -13.55 -18.24
N VAL A 2 2.97 -13.14 -17.04
CA VAL A 2 3.83 -12.37 -16.13
C VAL A 2 4.72 -13.37 -15.41
N MET A 3 6.02 -13.34 -15.72
CA MET A 3 7.01 -14.15 -15.01
C MET A 3 7.14 -13.64 -13.58
N ILE A 4 6.66 -14.44 -12.64
CA ILE A 4 6.94 -14.27 -11.22
C ILE A 4 8.41 -14.68 -11.02
N PRO A 5 9.30 -13.79 -10.53
CA PRO A 5 10.70 -14.13 -10.32
C PRO A 5 10.81 -15.31 -9.34
N SER A 6 11.76 -16.21 -9.60
CA SER A 6 11.91 -17.40 -8.75
C SER A 6 12.19 -16.99 -7.30
N PRO A 7 11.70 -17.76 -6.30
CA PRO A 7 11.89 -17.46 -4.89
C PRO A 7 13.36 -17.19 -4.54
N ALA A 8 14.29 -17.89 -5.19
CA ALA A 8 15.73 -17.72 -5.00
C ALA A 8 16.27 -16.34 -5.45
N VAL A 9 15.64 -15.69 -6.43
CA VAL A 9 16.00 -14.34 -6.88
C VAL A 9 15.48 -13.30 -5.89
N VAL A 10 14.28 -13.52 -5.35
CA VAL A 10 13.69 -12.68 -4.30
C VAL A 10 14.51 -12.80 -3.01
N ASP A 11 14.91 -14.01 -2.62
CA ASP A 11 15.77 -14.25 -1.45
C ASP A 11 17.16 -13.64 -1.63
N ARG A 12 17.73 -13.68 -2.85
CA ARG A 12 18.98 -12.98 -3.15
C ARG A 12 18.86 -11.46 -3.07
N LEU A 13 17.78 -10.88 -3.58
CA LEU A 13 17.52 -9.44 -3.52
C LEU A 13 17.26 -8.97 -2.08
N ILE A 14 16.62 -9.81 -1.26
CA ILE A 14 16.47 -9.61 0.19
C ILE A 14 17.83 -9.69 0.89
N SER A 15 18.68 -10.65 0.53
CA SER A 15 20.02 -10.83 1.14
C SER A 15 21.02 -9.73 0.75
N MET A 16 20.89 -9.13 -0.44
CA MET A 16 21.69 -7.96 -0.86
C MET A 16 21.22 -6.66 -0.20
N GLN A 17 19.99 -6.61 0.32
CA GLN A 17 19.44 -5.45 1.01
C GLN A 17 19.79 -5.46 2.51
N VAL A 18 20.99 -4.94 2.77
CA VAL A 18 21.30 -4.08 3.94
C VAL A 18 21.63 -4.78 5.25
N LEU A 19 22.93 -5.01 5.44
CA LEU A 19 23.56 -5.02 6.75
C LEU A 19 24.75 -4.05 6.74
N MET A 20 24.49 -2.77 6.98
CA MET A 20 25.52 -1.89 7.53
C MET A 20 25.26 -1.79 9.03
N PRO A 21 26.17 -2.28 9.89
CA PRO A 21 26.03 -2.12 11.33
C PRO A 21 26.18 -0.64 11.68
N LYS A 22 25.11 0.00 12.15
CA LYS A 22 25.23 1.26 12.87
C LYS A 22 25.57 0.90 14.32
N THR A 23 26.85 0.89 14.65
CA THR A 23 27.32 0.68 16.02
C THR A 23 26.94 1.88 16.88
N THR A 24 25.72 1.89 17.38
CA THR A 24 25.35 2.66 18.57
C THR A 24 25.07 1.65 19.67
N THR A 25 25.97 1.68 20.64
CA THR A 25 25.98 0.93 21.90
C THR A 25 24.58 0.53 22.37
N HIS A 26 24.39 -0.79 22.50
CA HIS A 26 23.29 -1.53 23.13
C HIS A 26 22.04 -1.95 22.35
N HIS A 27 21.76 -1.48 21.12
CA HIS A 27 20.68 -2.07 20.31
C HIS A 27 21.04 -2.08 18.82
N SER A 28 21.09 -3.27 18.21
CA SER A 28 21.29 -3.46 16.77
C SER A 28 20.01 -3.13 16.01
N THR A 29 19.85 -1.85 15.66
CA THR A 29 18.76 -1.40 14.79
C THR A 29 19.12 -1.67 13.33
N PHE A 30 18.43 -2.61 12.69
CA PHE A 30 18.58 -2.88 11.27
C PHE A 30 17.81 -1.81 10.47
N VAL A 31 18.54 -0.89 9.83
CA VAL A 31 17.94 0.14 8.99
C VAL A 31 17.82 -0.42 7.58
N LEU A 32 16.61 -0.77 7.17
CA LEU A 32 16.34 -1.24 5.82
C LEU A 32 16.52 -0.06 4.84
N TRP A 33 17.66 0.02 4.17
CA TRP A 33 18.00 1.06 3.20
C TRP A 33 17.62 0.63 1.77
N LEU A 34 16.34 0.77 1.41
CA LEU A 34 15.94 0.76 0.00
C LEU A 34 16.43 2.07 -0.61
N ALA A 35 17.39 2.01 -1.53
CA ALA A 35 17.94 3.18 -2.23
C ALA A 35 16.86 4.08 -2.87
N GLN A 36 15.64 3.55 -3.04
CA GLN A 36 14.50 4.22 -3.67
C GLN A 36 13.30 4.44 -2.73
N TRP A 37 13.48 4.48 -1.40
CA TRP A 37 12.39 4.75 -0.44
C TRP A 37 11.56 5.98 -0.82
N GLY A 38 12.18 7.05 -1.29
CA GLY A 38 11.46 8.24 -1.75
C GLY A 38 10.50 7.96 -2.92
N LEU A 39 10.92 7.11 -3.87
CA LEU A 39 10.07 6.72 -5.00
C LEU A 39 8.92 5.82 -4.53
N VAL A 40 9.20 4.84 -3.68
CA VAL A 40 8.20 3.93 -3.11
C VAL A 40 7.16 4.70 -2.30
N LEU A 41 7.60 5.57 -1.38
CA LEU A 41 6.71 6.42 -0.59
C LEU A 41 5.89 7.35 -1.48
N SER A 42 6.50 7.97 -2.49
CA SER A 42 5.77 8.84 -3.42
C SER A 42 4.70 8.07 -4.21
N ALA A 43 4.97 6.83 -4.60
CA ALA A 43 4.03 5.96 -5.30
C ALA A 43 2.86 5.59 -4.40
N ILE A 44 3.13 5.23 -3.14
CA ILE A 44 2.11 4.96 -2.13
C ILE A 44 1.23 6.20 -1.90
N THR A 45 1.83 7.37 -1.68
CA THR A 45 1.08 8.61 -1.47
C THR A 45 0.22 8.98 -2.68
N LYS A 46 0.75 8.81 -3.91
CA LYS A 46 -0.03 9.05 -5.14
C LYS A 46 -1.19 8.06 -5.27
N ALA A 47 -0.98 6.79 -4.94
CA ALA A 47 -2.01 5.76 -4.95
C ALA A 47 -3.13 6.07 -3.93
N GLN A 48 -2.76 6.42 -2.70
CA GLN A 48 -3.69 6.83 -1.65
C GLN A 48 -4.53 8.04 -2.07
N LYS A 49 -3.89 9.09 -2.60
CA LYS A 49 -4.58 10.28 -3.12
C LYS A 49 -5.56 9.94 -4.23
N ARG A 50 -5.22 9.00 -5.12
CA ARG A 50 -6.13 8.54 -6.19
C ARG A 50 -7.39 7.87 -5.61
N ILE A 51 -7.24 6.94 -4.68
CA ILE A 51 -8.38 6.27 -4.03
C ILE A 51 -9.27 7.30 -3.32
N ILE A 52 -8.68 8.19 -2.52
CA ILE A 52 -9.41 9.25 -1.83
C ILE A 52 -10.13 10.16 -2.81
N HIS A 53 -9.48 10.54 -3.92
CA HIS A 53 -10.08 11.39 -4.94
C HIS A 53 -11.25 10.70 -5.66
N GLN A 54 -11.12 9.41 -5.98
CA GLN A 54 -12.20 8.61 -6.55
C GLN A 54 -13.38 8.50 -5.58
N LEU A 55 -13.13 8.26 -4.29
CA LEU A 55 -14.17 8.25 -3.26
C LEU A 55 -14.81 9.63 -3.11
N LYS A 56 -14.06 10.74 -3.09
CA LYS A 56 -14.65 12.10 -3.01
C LYS A 56 -15.53 12.45 -4.22
N ARG A 57 -15.20 11.91 -5.40
CA ARG A 57 -15.98 12.11 -6.63
C ARG A 57 -17.23 11.24 -6.70
N SER A 58 -17.30 10.14 -5.96
CA SER A 58 -18.48 9.27 -6.00
C SER A 58 -19.66 9.91 -5.26
N HIS A 59 -20.87 9.70 -5.77
CA HIS A 59 -22.08 10.40 -5.31
C HIS A 59 -22.35 10.20 -3.81
N TYR A 60 -22.08 9.00 -3.29
CA TYR A 60 -22.26 8.64 -1.87
C TYR A 60 -20.97 8.65 -1.06
N LYS A 61 -19.84 9.09 -1.64
CA LYS A 61 -18.50 8.92 -1.08
C LYS A 61 -18.13 7.45 -0.76
N GLU A 62 -18.78 6.54 -1.48
CA GLU A 62 -18.67 5.09 -1.37
C GLU A 62 -18.38 4.49 -2.76
N LEU A 63 -17.53 3.46 -2.81
CA LEU A 63 -17.24 2.67 -4.01
C LEU A 63 -17.06 1.20 -3.63
N SER A 64 -17.30 0.27 -4.55
CA SER A 64 -17.10 -1.17 -4.30
C SER A 64 -15.63 -1.47 -4.05
N GLN A 65 -15.34 -2.36 -3.10
CA GLN A 65 -13.98 -2.83 -2.82
C GLN A 65 -13.35 -3.47 -4.07
N ALA A 66 -14.13 -4.22 -4.83
CA ALA A 66 -13.69 -4.87 -6.06
C ALA A 66 -13.14 -3.88 -7.09
N THR A 67 -13.69 -2.66 -7.15
CA THR A 67 -13.23 -1.60 -8.08
C THR A 67 -11.77 -1.24 -7.85
N PHE A 68 -11.31 -1.29 -6.60
CA PHE A 68 -9.93 -0.96 -6.24
C PHE A 68 -9.03 -2.19 -6.33
N GLU A 69 -9.52 -3.37 -5.97
CA GLU A 69 -8.73 -4.61 -6.01
C GLU A 69 -8.28 -4.98 -7.43
N THR A 70 -9.10 -4.72 -8.43
CA THR A 70 -8.74 -4.93 -9.84
C THR A 70 -7.87 -3.81 -10.43
N GLN A 71 -7.67 -2.71 -9.71
CA GLN A 71 -6.96 -1.54 -10.22
C GLN A 71 -5.46 -1.62 -9.90
N SER A 72 -4.63 -1.43 -10.93
CA SER A 72 -3.19 -1.24 -10.75
C SER A 72 -2.87 0.22 -10.47
N PHE A 73 -2.18 0.48 -9.36
CA PHE A 73 -1.75 1.83 -8.97
C PHE A 73 -0.33 2.14 -9.46
N PRO A 74 0.09 3.42 -9.48
CA PRO A 74 1.45 3.79 -9.85
C PRO A 74 2.49 2.99 -9.07
N GLY A 75 3.54 2.53 -9.74
CA GLY A 75 4.57 1.68 -9.13
C GLY A 75 4.17 0.21 -9.00
N GLY A 76 3.11 -0.23 -9.69
CA GLY A 76 2.66 -1.63 -9.67
C GLY A 76 2.03 -2.04 -8.33
N LEU A 77 1.62 -1.07 -7.51
CA LEU A 77 1.01 -1.32 -6.22
C LEU A 77 -0.37 -1.97 -6.41
N ALA A 78 -0.57 -3.10 -5.72
CA ALA A 78 -1.87 -3.75 -5.64
C ALA A 78 -2.86 -2.88 -4.88
N GLY A 79 -4.08 -2.72 -5.41
CA GLY A 79 -5.10 -1.90 -4.76
C GLY A 79 -5.50 -2.40 -3.36
N SER A 80 -5.45 -3.71 -3.13
CA SER A 80 -5.67 -4.32 -1.82
C SER A 80 -4.68 -3.81 -0.76
N PHE A 81 -3.39 -3.67 -1.11
CA PHE A 81 -2.36 -3.14 -0.22
C PHE A 81 -2.64 -1.67 0.16
N VAL A 82 -3.00 -0.85 -0.84
CA VAL A 82 -3.25 0.59 -0.62
C VAL A 82 -4.52 0.79 0.22
N LEU A 83 -5.57 0.00 -0.03
CA LEU A 83 -6.79 -0.02 0.77
C LEU A 83 -6.52 -0.42 2.21
N HIS A 84 -5.80 -1.52 2.44
CA HIS A 84 -5.44 -1.96 3.78
C HIS A 84 -4.70 -0.86 4.56
N THR A 85 -3.76 -0.19 3.90
CA THR A 85 -3.02 0.94 4.49
C THR A 85 -3.94 2.10 4.87
N LEU A 86 -4.88 2.48 4.01
CA LEU A 86 -5.84 3.56 4.28
C LEU A 86 -6.83 3.21 5.40
N THR A 87 -7.21 1.94 5.51
CA THR A 87 -8.07 1.44 6.59
C THR A 87 -7.31 1.38 7.92
N ALA A 88 -6.06 0.93 7.93
CA ALA A 88 -5.20 0.95 9.11
C ALA A 88 -4.95 2.39 9.62
N GLN A 89 -4.87 3.37 8.71
CA GLN A 89 -4.76 4.79 9.05
C GLN A 89 -6.09 5.44 9.49
N GLY A 90 -7.20 4.70 9.47
CA GLY A 90 -8.52 5.21 9.85
C GLY A 90 -9.10 6.24 8.88
N GLN A 91 -8.54 6.40 7.67
CA GLN A 91 -9.05 7.35 6.67
C GLN A 91 -10.26 6.79 5.91
N VAL A 92 -10.35 5.46 5.82
CA VAL A 92 -11.32 4.75 5.00
C VAL A 92 -11.88 3.55 5.77
N GLY A 93 -13.20 3.42 5.82
CA GLY A 93 -13.91 2.30 6.43
C GLY A 93 -14.48 1.35 5.38
N ILE A 94 -14.52 0.06 5.71
CA ILE A 94 -15.16 -0.96 4.87
C ILE A 94 -16.54 -1.27 5.47
N LYS A 95 -17.60 -0.99 4.70
CA LYS A 95 -18.98 -1.35 5.01
C LYS A 95 -19.36 -2.63 4.28
N LYS A 96 -19.71 -3.67 5.02
CA LYS A 96 -20.25 -4.91 4.47
C LYS A 96 -21.73 -4.72 4.15
N ARG A 97 -22.14 -5.02 2.92
CA ARG A 97 -23.54 -5.04 2.47
C ARG A 97 -23.87 -6.40 1.84
N PRO A 98 -25.15 -6.78 1.70
CA PRO A 98 -25.54 -8.07 1.11
C PRO A 98 -25.00 -8.29 -0.31
N VAL A 99 -24.83 -7.21 -1.07
CA VAL A 99 -24.32 -7.23 -2.46
C VAL A 99 -22.80 -7.11 -2.56
N GLY A 100 -22.08 -7.02 -1.43
CA GLY A 100 -20.61 -6.95 -1.40
C GLY A 100 -20.05 -5.94 -0.39
N ASN A 101 -18.73 -5.77 -0.42
CA ASN A 101 -18.01 -4.84 0.44
C ASN A 101 -17.84 -3.48 -0.25
N PHE A 102 -18.11 -2.42 0.50
CA PHE A 102 -18.00 -1.04 0.04
C PHE A 102 -16.99 -0.28 0.88
N VAL A 103 -16.17 0.50 0.20
CA VAL A 103 -15.14 1.35 0.76
C VAL A 103 -15.71 2.76 0.88
N GLN A 104 -15.66 3.34 2.08
CA GLN A 104 -16.18 4.67 2.38
C GLN A 104 -15.14 5.55 3.08
N LEU A 105 -15.09 6.84 2.75
CA LEU A 105 -14.33 7.81 3.54
C LEU A 105 -14.91 7.95 4.96
N VAL A 106 -14.06 7.77 5.98
CA VAL A 106 -14.45 8.05 7.36
C VAL A 106 -14.62 9.57 7.51
N ARG A 107 -15.79 10.03 7.96
CA ARG A 107 -15.97 11.45 8.29
C ARG A 107 -15.07 11.75 9.48
N GLN A 108 -13.98 12.48 9.24
CA GLN A 108 -13.25 13.14 10.31
C GLN A 108 -14.23 14.12 10.98
N LYS A 109 -14.51 13.89 12.26
CA LYS A 109 -15.30 14.81 13.10
C LYS A 109 -14.52 16.09 13.33
#